data_AF-A0A5C3N5J9-F1
#
_entry.id   AF-A0A5C3N5J9-F1
#
_cell.length_a   1.000
_cell.length_b   1.000
_cell.length_c   1.000
_cell.angle_alpha   90.00
_cell.angle_beta   90.00
_cell.angle_gamma   90.00
#
_symmetry.space_group_name_H-M   'P 1'
#
loop_
_entity.id
_entity.type
_entity.pdbx_description
1 polymer ?
#
loop_
_entity_poly.entity_id
_entity_poly.type
_entity_poly.pdbx_seq_one_letter_code
_entity_poly.pdbx_strand_id
1 'polypeptide(L)'
;MTKRKTSQHYSALNMPSLEMSELVRKTLDHDATDVLIDKWLEHRNDAYWDWFNRVRERKHAANQGTVSQILLWNKGDFVPENVFCRTVDTKRLIPLDRTWTTHVYYHRTMQERKLSMMPVVFTMLPELMLLRGMHDHGCDEMFIIVTDMKRKEMDDVTEYFKLVCRSTFGRTPKPSVEQQILLEHMRLSHTLNKQRRLPCFPQIDLTFRAILHEKRPPFIVLFSHQATSYSQIFFTNKMFVPAEDIFYDFPSGCPNPSCTEDCEMIRFPRRGAEGAAVLSMKKGGKRAKAREMCNWIDCTVCFSEELLVETASEGSEGSQCGEDAGLKSKFLGQVCSRCKLVKYCSPEHQKMDWDEHKRVCVKPVA
;
A
#
# COMPACT_ATOMS: atom_id res chain seq x y z
N MET A 1 -28.57 22.47 25.11
CA MET A 1 -27.66 21.71 25.99
C MET A 1 -26.52 21.14 25.15
N THR A 2 -25.39 21.84 25.11
CA THR A 2 -24.15 21.36 24.48
C THR A 2 -23.57 20.23 25.34
N LYS A 3 -23.63 18.99 24.85
CA LYS A 3 -22.98 17.84 25.50
C LYS A 3 -21.49 18.17 25.68
N ARG A 4 -21.01 18.24 26.92
CA ARG A 4 -19.57 18.25 27.23
C ARG A 4 -18.94 17.04 26.54
N LYS A 5 -18.12 17.25 25.49
CA LYS A 5 -17.22 16.21 24.96
C LYS A 5 -16.30 15.83 26.13
N THR A 6 -16.53 14.69 26.75
CA THR A 6 -15.54 14.07 27.63
C THR A 6 -14.30 13.81 26.79
N SER A 7 -13.16 14.43 27.14
CA SER A 7 -11.91 14.18 26.42
C SER A 7 -11.56 12.71 26.61
N GLN A 8 -11.67 11.90 25.56
CA GLN A 8 -11.20 10.52 25.61
C GLN A 8 -9.70 10.56 25.90
N HIS A 9 -9.29 9.93 27.00
CA HIS A 9 -7.87 9.76 27.28
C HIS A 9 -7.29 8.69 26.37
N TYR A 10 -6.07 8.93 25.89
CA TYR A 10 -5.32 7.97 25.10
C TYR A 10 -5.11 6.67 25.88
N SER A 11 -5.25 5.54 25.18
CA SER A 11 -4.95 4.20 25.67
C SER A 11 -4.34 3.37 24.55
N ALA A 12 -3.34 2.55 24.89
CA ALA A 12 -2.70 1.61 23.97
C ALA A 12 -3.65 0.47 23.53
N LEU A 13 -4.71 0.20 24.29
CA LEU A 13 -5.66 -0.88 24.02
C LEU A 13 -6.94 -0.39 23.35
N ASN A 14 -7.33 0.86 23.62
CA ASN A 14 -8.55 1.42 23.04
C ASN A 14 -8.29 1.92 21.62
N MET A 15 -9.33 1.87 20.81
CA MET A 15 -9.33 2.37 19.45
C MET A 15 -9.24 3.91 19.46
N PRO A 16 -8.17 4.50 18.90
CA PRO A 16 -8.01 5.95 18.88
C PRO A 16 -8.71 6.55 17.67
N SER A 17 -8.95 7.86 17.73
CA SER A 17 -9.42 8.65 16.60
C SER A 17 -8.35 9.64 16.13
N LEU A 18 -8.34 9.99 14.84
CA LEU A 18 -7.44 11.00 14.29
C LEU A 18 -7.70 12.38 14.87
N GLU A 19 -8.92 12.67 15.36
CA GLU A 19 -9.22 13.89 16.10
C GLU A 19 -8.37 14.03 17.38
N MET A 20 -7.88 12.91 17.92
CA MET A 20 -7.02 12.90 19.11
C MET A 20 -5.53 13.08 18.77
N SER A 21 -5.16 13.09 17.48
CA SER A 21 -3.76 13.23 17.08
C SER A 21 -3.26 14.64 17.35
N GLU A 22 -2.13 14.72 18.04
CA GLU A 22 -1.40 15.97 18.28
C GLU A 22 -0.40 16.29 17.16
N LEU A 23 -0.28 15.42 16.15
CA LEU A 23 0.63 15.62 15.03
C LEU A 23 0.04 16.62 14.04
N VAL A 24 0.92 17.46 13.49
CA VAL A 24 0.55 18.38 12.43
C VAL A 24 0.39 17.57 11.15
N ARG A 25 -0.77 17.71 10.49
CA ARG A 25 -1.06 17.11 9.18
C ARG A 25 -0.82 18.14 8.07
N LYS A 26 0.17 17.89 7.21
CA LYS A 26 0.29 18.58 5.91
C LYS A 26 -0.22 17.64 4.82
N THR A 27 -1.04 18.18 3.93
CA THR A 27 -1.52 17.45 2.75
C THR A 27 -0.83 18.00 1.52
N LEU A 28 -0.31 17.11 0.69
CA LEU A 28 0.19 17.37 -0.65
C LEU A 28 -0.83 16.77 -1.60
N ASP A 29 -1.43 17.61 -2.42
CA ASP A 29 -2.37 17.20 -3.46
C ASP A 29 -1.64 16.59 -4.66
N HIS A 30 -2.41 16.26 -5.69
CA HIS A 30 -1.90 15.71 -6.93
C HIS A 30 -1.00 16.72 -7.66
N ASP A 31 -1.38 17.99 -7.74
CA ASP A 31 -0.53 19.04 -8.34
C ASP A 31 0.87 19.11 -7.69
N ALA A 32 0.93 19.09 -6.36
CA ALA A 32 2.21 19.07 -5.65
C ALA A 32 3.01 17.79 -5.95
N THR A 33 2.33 16.67 -6.16
CA THR A 33 2.95 15.38 -6.48
C THR A 33 3.48 15.37 -7.92
N ASP A 34 2.75 15.92 -8.88
CA ASP A 34 3.16 16.01 -10.29
C ASP A 34 4.43 16.86 -10.42
N VAL A 35 4.52 17.97 -9.69
CA VAL A 35 5.76 18.77 -9.62
C VAL A 35 6.95 17.96 -9.10
N LEU A 36 6.74 17.04 -8.16
CA LEU A 36 7.81 16.17 -7.66
C LEU A 36 8.20 15.12 -8.70
N ILE A 37 7.24 14.58 -9.46
CA ILE A 37 7.47 13.63 -10.55
C ILE A 37 8.28 14.30 -11.66
N ASP A 38 7.85 15.47 -12.13
CA ASP A 38 8.57 16.23 -13.15
C ASP A 38 10.02 16.49 -12.73
N LYS A 39 10.21 16.95 -11.49
CA LYS A 39 11.54 17.16 -10.92
C LYS A 39 12.36 15.89 -10.83
N TRP A 40 11.75 14.74 -10.53
CA TRP A 40 12.45 13.47 -10.51
C TRP A 40 12.88 13.05 -11.92
N LEU A 41 12.01 13.22 -12.92
CA LEU A 41 12.27 12.90 -14.32
C LEU A 41 13.35 13.78 -14.97
N GLU A 42 13.59 14.99 -14.46
CA GLU A 42 14.71 15.84 -14.86
C GLU A 42 16.08 15.19 -14.55
N HIS A 43 16.17 14.39 -13.48
CA HIS A 43 17.39 13.72 -13.05
C HIS A 43 17.58 12.38 -13.78
N ARG A 44 17.58 12.42 -15.13
CA ARG A 44 17.80 11.24 -15.97
C ARG A 44 19.14 10.57 -15.59
N ASN A 45 19.14 9.23 -15.56
CA ASN A 45 20.28 8.35 -15.20
C ASN A 45 20.54 8.16 -13.71
N ASP A 46 19.49 7.99 -12.91
CA ASP A 46 19.62 7.42 -11.56
C ASP A 46 19.48 5.88 -11.58
N ALA A 47 19.68 5.25 -10.41
CA ALA A 47 19.56 3.80 -10.28
C ALA A 47 18.15 3.28 -10.59
N TYR A 48 17.11 4.12 -10.44
CA TYR A 48 15.74 3.79 -10.76
C TYR A 48 15.52 3.74 -12.28
N TRP A 49 16.05 4.72 -13.02
CA TRP A 49 16.04 4.72 -14.48
C TRP A 49 16.70 3.47 -15.05
N ASP A 50 17.88 3.11 -14.55
CA ASP A 50 18.58 1.88 -14.95
C ASP A 50 17.73 0.63 -14.65
N TRP A 51 17.07 0.58 -13.49
CA TRP A 51 16.20 -0.52 -13.14
C TRP A 51 14.97 -0.62 -14.05
N PHE A 52 14.29 0.48 -14.34
CA PHE A 52 13.15 0.49 -15.27
C PHE A 52 13.55 0.12 -16.70
N ASN A 53 14.75 0.54 -17.17
CA ASN A 53 15.28 0.06 -18.45
C ASN A 53 15.49 -1.44 -18.45
N ARG A 54 16.08 -2.00 -17.39
CA ARG A 54 16.18 -3.45 -17.26
C ARG A 54 14.80 -4.11 -17.27
N VAL A 55 13.79 -3.55 -16.62
CA VAL A 55 12.41 -4.06 -16.69
C VAL A 55 11.88 -4.07 -18.14
N ARG A 56 12.11 -2.98 -18.89
CA ARG A 56 11.77 -2.87 -20.32
C ARG A 56 12.49 -3.91 -21.18
N GLU A 57 13.76 -4.18 -20.90
CA GLU A 57 14.58 -5.14 -21.66
C GLU A 57 14.30 -6.60 -21.29
N ARG A 58 14.07 -6.89 -20.01
CA ARG A 58 13.97 -8.25 -19.44
C ARG A 58 12.79 -9.06 -19.96
N LYS A 59 11.82 -8.44 -20.65
CA LYS A 59 10.58 -9.10 -21.11
C LYS A 59 10.01 -10.04 -20.04
N HIS A 60 9.91 -9.59 -18.78
CA HIS A 60 9.40 -10.39 -17.64
C HIS A 60 8.06 -11.11 -17.96
N ALA A 61 7.32 -10.62 -18.95
CA ALA A 61 6.09 -11.20 -19.49
C ALA A 61 6.23 -12.57 -20.21
N ALA A 62 7.43 -13.02 -20.58
CA ALA A 62 7.55 -14.22 -21.44
C ALA A 62 7.33 -15.56 -20.69
N ASN A 63 7.61 -15.63 -19.39
CA ASN A 63 7.68 -16.92 -18.68
C ASN A 63 6.78 -17.08 -17.45
N GLN A 64 6.07 -16.03 -17.03
CA GLN A 64 5.16 -16.10 -15.89
C GLN A 64 3.72 -15.93 -16.36
N GLY A 65 2.88 -16.92 -16.09
CA GLY A 65 1.47 -16.92 -16.51
C GLY A 65 0.67 -15.71 -16.00
N THR A 66 -0.60 -15.61 -16.40
CA THR A 66 -1.52 -14.48 -16.13
C THR A 66 -1.82 -14.17 -14.66
N VAL A 67 -1.19 -14.87 -13.71
CA VAL A 67 -1.57 -14.91 -12.29
C VAL A 67 -0.71 -13.99 -11.41
N SER A 68 0.59 -13.82 -11.76
CA SER A 68 1.53 -13.01 -10.97
C SER A 68 1.35 -11.51 -11.24
N GLN A 69 1.88 -10.70 -10.33
CA GLN A 69 2.06 -9.28 -10.56
C GLN A 69 2.95 -9.10 -11.81
N ILE A 70 2.80 -7.98 -12.54
CA ILE A 70 3.63 -7.69 -13.73
C ILE A 70 3.92 -6.18 -13.73
N LEU A 71 5.11 -5.80 -14.18
CA LEU A 71 5.49 -4.42 -14.50
C LEU A 71 5.94 -4.37 -15.96
N LEU A 72 5.37 -3.46 -16.76
CA LEU A 72 5.59 -3.37 -18.20
C LEU A 72 5.94 -1.95 -18.62
N TRP A 73 6.94 -1.83 -19.48
CA TRP A 73 7.22 -0.60 -20.22
C TRP A 73 7.69 -0.99 -21.62
N ASN A 74 6.77 -0.94 -22.59
CA ASN A 74 7.00 -1.47 -23.94
C ASN A 74 7.21 -0.37 -24.99
N LYS A 75 6.58 0.78 -24.83
CA LYS A 75 6.56 1.89 -25.80
C LYS A 75 6.69 3.22 -25.07
N GLY A 76 7.07 4.25 -25.83
CA GLY A 76 7.14 5.63 -25.34
C GLY A 76 8.38 5.91 -24.49
N ASP A 77 8.46 7.15 -24.04
CA ASP A 77 9.52 7.65 -23.17
C ASP A 77 9.36 7.15 -21.74
N PHE A 78 10.41 7.31 -20.94
CA PHE A 78 10.39 6.98 -19.52
C PHE A 78 9.59 8.03 -18.74
N VAL A 79 8.28 7.81 -18.69
CA VAL A 79 7.31 8.63 -17.95
C VAL A 79 6.24 7.70 -17.35
N PRO A 80 5.59 8.09 -16.23
CA PRO A 80 4.70 7.19 -15.48
C PRO A 80 3.50 6.67 -16.30
N GLU A 81 3.05 7.42 -17.29
CA GLU A 81 1.94 7.10 -18.21
C GLU A 81 2.26 5.89 -19.10
N ASN A 82 3.54 5.63 -19.33
CA ASN A 82 4.02 4.57 -20.22
C ASN A 82 4.45 3.30 -19.47
N VAL A 83 4.51 3.36 -18.14
CA VAL A 83 4.85 2.23 -17.29
C VAL A 83 3.58 1.68 -16.66
N PHE A 84 3.29 0.40 -16.84
CA PHE A 84 2.06 -0.22 -16.39
C PHE A 84 2.33 -1.28 -15.34
N CYS A 85 1.52 -1.31 -14.28
CA CYS A 85 1.57 -2.33 -13.26
C CYS A 85 0.27 -3.15 -13.25
N ARG A 86 0.41 -4.48 -13.09
CA ARG A 86 -0.74 -5.31 -12.74
C ARG A 86 -1.03 -5.14 -11.26
N THR A 87 -2.20 -4.64 -10.93
CA THR A 87 -2.60 -4.37 -9.55
C THR A 87 -2.74 -5.66 -8.75
N VAL A 88 -2.36 -5.61 -7.47
CA VAL A 88 -2.38 -6.77 -6.57
C VAL A 88 -3.78 -7.12 -6.08
N ASP A 89 -4.67 -6.12 -6.05
CA ASP A 89 -6.03 -6.20 -5.52
C ASP A 89 -7.10 -6.48 -6.58
N THR A 90 -6.96 -5.94 -7.80
CA THR A 90 -7.95 -6.07 -8.89
C THR A 90 -7.47 -6.76 -10.15
N LYS A 91 -6.17 -7.08 -10.23
CA LYS A 91 -5.53 -7.71 -11.39
C LYS A 91 -5.63 -6.92 -12.70
N ARG A 92 -6.06 -5.66 -12.63
CA ARG A 92 -6.05 -4.70 -13.75
C ARG A 92 -4.61 -4.37 -14.11
N LEU A 93 -4.36 -4.08 -15.37
CA LEU A 93 -3.12 -3.54 -15.85
C LEU A 93 -3.33 -2.04 -16.10
N ILE A 94 -2.81 -1.20 -15.20
CA ILE A 94 -3.02 0.26 -15.20
C ILE A 94 -1.68 0.99 -15.27
N PRO A 95 -1.63 2.22 -15.82
CA PRO A 95 -0.42 3.03 -15.81
C PRO A 95 -0.01 3.43 -14.39
N LEU A 96 1.27 3.79 -14.18
CA LEU A 96 1.76 4.37 -12.93
C LEU A 96 1.32 5.83 -12.77
N ASP A 97 1.01 6.51 -13.88
CA ASP A 97 0.36 7.83 -13.87
C ASP A 97 -1.06 7.72 -13.31
N ARG A 98 -1.15 7.84 -11.99
CA ARG A 98 -2.39 7.87 -11.24
C ARG A 98 -2.21 8.94 -10.19
N THR A 99 -3.14 9.89 -10.11
CA THR A 99 -3.10 10.92 -9.08
C THR A 99 -3.29 10.31 -7.68
N TRP A 100 -2.59 10.85 -6.68
CA TRP A 100 -2.87 10.56 -5.27
C TRP A 100 -2.66 11.80 -4.42
N THR A 101 -3.17 11.74 -3.19
CA THR A 101 -2.97 12.74 -2.15
C THR A 101 -2.09 12.14 -1.06
N THR A 102 -1.04 12.85 -0.66
CA THR A 102 -0.14 12.42 0.42
C THR A 102 -0.40 13.22 1.69
N HIS A 103 -0.77 12.53 2.77
CA HIS A 103 -0.90 13.11 4.10
C HIS A 103 0.35 12.81 4.93
N VAL A 104 1.09 13.86 5.25
CA VAL A 104 2.30 13.79 6.07
C VAL A 104 1.97 14.29 7.47
N TYR A 105 2.09 13.41 8.45
CA TYR A 105 1.94 13.69 9.88
C TYR A 105 3.32 13.85 10.51
N TYR A 106 3.54 14.94 11.23
CA TYR A 106 4.84 15.23 11.82
C TYR A 106 4.72 16.04 13.11
N HIS A 107 5.80 16.07 13.90
CA HIS A 107 5.83 16.83 15.14
C HIS A 107 5.89 18.35 14.87
N ARG A 108 5.15 19.16 15.64
CA ARG A 108 5.07 20.63 15.47
C ARG A 108 6.40 21.37 15.37
N THR A 109 7.46 20.85 16.00
CA THR A 109 8.79 21.46 15.95
C THR A 109 9.39 21.50 14.54
N MET A 110 8.96 20.61 13.62
CA MET A 110 9.39 20.71 12.22
C MET A 110 8.72 21.89 11.50
N GLN A 111 7.47 22.21 11.85
CA GLN A 111 6.76 23.38 11.35
C GLN A 111 7.41 24.67 11.85
N GLU A 112 7.75 24.73 13.14
CA GLU A 112 8.42 25.88 13.77
C GLU A 112 9.78 26.17 13.11
N ARG A 113 10.48 25.13 12.66
CA ARG A 113 11.73 25.24 11.89
C ARG A 113 11.54 25.54 10.40
N LYS A 114 10.29 25.71 9.94
CA LYS A 114 9.92 25.94 8.53
C LYS A 114 10.43 24.86 7.57
N LEU A 115 10.52 23.61 8.04
CA LEU A 115 10.94 22.49 7.20
C LEU A 115 9.81 22.13 6.23
N SER A 116 10.11 22.10 4.94
CA SER A 116 9.18 21.64 3.91
C SER A 116 9.00 20.11 4.00
N MET A 117 7.79 19.62 3.75
CA MET A 117 7.50 18.18 3.64
C MET A 117 7.71 17.63 2.23
N MET A 118 7.89 18.51 1.23
CA MET A 118 8.17 18.10 -0.16
C MET A 118 9.43 17.20 -0.25
N PRO A 119 10.56 17.52 0.42
CA PRO A 119 11.73 16.65 0.42
C PRO A 119 11.46 15.26 0.99
N VAL A 120 10.57 15.14 1.99
CA VAL A 120 10.21 13.82 2.57
C VAL A 120 9.56 12.95 1.51
N VAL A 121 8.60 13.49 0.77
CA VAL A 121 7.90 12.73 -0.29
C VAL A 121 8.81 12.48 -1.48
N PHE A 122 9.56 13.49 -1.93
CA PHE A 122 10.51 13.36 -3.04
C PHE A 122 11.53 12.24 -2.80
N THR A 123 12.00 12.10 -1.56
CA THR A 123 12.97 11.09 -1.14
C THR A 123 12.46 9.65 -1.29
N MET A 124 11.15 9.43 -1.25
CA MET A 124 10.52 8.10 -1.41
C MET A 124 9.66 8.01 -2.67
N LEU A 125 9.78 8.99 -3.57
CA LEU A 125 8.84 9.14 -4.67
C LEU A 125 8.77 7.89 -5.57
N PRO A 126 9.89 7.26 -5.98
CA PRO A 126 9.83 6.05 -6.80
C PRO A 126 9.09 4.89 -6.10
N GLU A 127 9.34 4.69 -4.80
CA GLU A 127 8.66 3.67 -4.02
C GLU A 127 7.17 3.97 -3.88
N LEU A 128 6.80 5.23 -3.60
CA LEU A 128 5.40 5.65 -3.47
C LEU A 128 4.66 5.51 -4.80
N MET A 129 5.25 5.88 -5.92
CA MET A 129 4.66 5.71 -7.26
C MET A 129 4.37 4.24 -7.57
N LEU A 130 5.33 3.36 -7.28
CA LEU A 130 5.13 1.92 -7.48
C LEU A 130 4.03 1.39 -6.55
N LEU A 131 4.09 1.73 -5.26
CA LEU A 131 3.05 1.33 -4.31
C LEU A 131 1.67 1.86 -4.71
N ARG A 132 1.57 3.07 -5.27
CA ARG A 132 0.33 3.62 -5.83
C ARG A 132 -0.16 2.79 -7.00
N GLY A 133 0.69 2.59 -8.00
CA GLY A 133 0.32 1.91 -9.25
C GLY A 133 -0.01 0.44 -9.06
N MET A 134 0.46 -0.16 -7.96
CA MET A 134 0.15 -1.54 -7.59
C MET A 134 -1.22 -1.76 -6.96
N HIS A 135 -1.88 -0.70 -6.49
CA HIS A 135 -3.16 -0.79 -5.79
C HIS A 135 -4.21 0.00 -6.53
N ASP A 136 -5.26 -0.67 -7.00
CA ASP A 136 -6.37 0.01 -7.65
C ASP A 136 -7.24 0.74 -6.62
N HIS A 137 -7.52 0.09 -5.48
CA HIS A 137 -8.41 0.60 -4.45
C HIS A 137 -7.70 1.02 -3.17
N GLY A 138 -8.18 2.12 -2.58
CA GLY A 138 -7.78 2.56 -1.24
C GLY A 138 -6.40 3.20 -1.16
N CYS A 139 -5.77 3.47 -2.30
CA CYS A 139 -4.43 4.05 -2.39
C CYS A 139 -4.42 5.49 -2.93
N ASP A 140 -5.60 6.11 -3.11
CA ASP A 140 -5.72 7.53 -3.49
C ASP A 140 -5.28 8.48 -2.37
N GLU A 141 -5.36 8.02 -1.12
CA GLU A 141 -4.80 8.70 0.05
C GLU A 141 -3.61 7.88 0.59
N MET A 142 -2.42 8.48 0.61
CA MET A 142 -1.23 7.90 1.23
C MET A 142 -0.92 8.56 2.57
N PHE A 143 -0.43 7.77 3.52
CA PHE A 143 -0.20 8.23 4.89
C PHE A 143 1.25 8.01 5.31
N ILE A 144 1.91 9.10 5.68
CA ILE A 144 3.31 9.11 6.13
C ILE A 144 3.36 9.73 7.53
N ILE A 145 3.99 9.05 8.48
CA ILE A 145 4.29 9.59 9.81
C ILE A 145 5.79 9.82 9.90
N VAL A 146 6.21 11.06 10.14
CA VAL A 146 7.62 11.44 10.27
C VAL A 146 8.09 11.28 11.71
N THR A 147 9.27 10.69 11.89
CA THR A 147 9.92 10.45 13.19
C THR A 147 11.43 10.67 13.10
N ASP A 148 12.10 10.74 14.24
CA ASP A 148 13.56 10.80 14.39
C ASP A 148 14.15 9.51 15.02
N MET A 149 13.42 8.40 14.95
CA MET A 149 13.86 7.11 15.48
C MET A 149 15.06 6.53 14.71
N LYS A 150 15.97 5.91 15.47
CA LYS A 150 17.12 5.13 14.95
C LYS A 150 16.71 3.73 14.52
N ARG A 151 17.60 3.04 13.81
CA ARG A 151 17.40 1.66 13.30
C ARG A 151 16.79 0.70 14.33
N LYS A 152 17.44 0.53 15.50
CA LYS A 152 16.94 -0.37 16.56
C LYS A 152 15.57 0.03 17.10
N GLU A 153 15.31 1.32 17.23
CA GLU A 153 14.03 1.84 17.70
C GLU A 153 12.92 1.61 16.67
N MET A 154 13.24 1.75 15.38
CA MET A 154 12.35 1.40 14.27
C MET A 154 12.02 -0.09 14.25
N ASP A 155 13.00 -0.98 14.48
CA ASP A 155 12.78 -2.43 14.57
C ASP A 155 11.84 -2.75 15.75
N ASP A 156 12.11 -2.20 16.95
CA ASP A 156 11.28 -2.43 18.14
C ASP A 156 9.84 -1.92 17.96
N VAL A 157 9.66 -0.73 17.38
CA VAL A 157 8.33 -0.16 17.08
C VAL A 157 7.61 -0.98 16.01
N THR A 158 8.34 -1.52 15.03
CA THR A 158 7.77 -2.39 14.00
C THR A 158 7.18 -3.66 14.61
N GLU A 159 7.90 -4.31 15.51
CA GLU A 159 7.42 -5.51 16.20
C GLU A 159 6.24 -5.20 17.13
N TYR A 160 6.26 -4.06 17.82
CA TYR A 160 5.10 -3.59 18.58
C TYR A 160 3.86 -3.43 17.70
N PHE A 161 3.99 -2.77 16.54
CA PHE A 161 2.83 -2.57 15.66
C PHE A 161 2.28 -3.89 15.11
N LYS A 162 3.15 -4.85 14.78
CA LYS A 162 2.72 -6.21 14.43
C LYS A 162 1.96 -6.87 15.58
N LEU A 163 2.45 -6.77 16.81
CA LEU A 163 1.82 -7.33 18.02
C LEU A 163 0.44 -6.72 18.28
N VAL A 164 0.35 -5.39 18.37
CA VAL A 164 -0.90 -4.69 18.71
C VAL A 164 -1.94 -4.87 17.60
N CYS A 165 -1.56 -4.75 16.32
CA CYS A 165 -2.51 -4.83 15.21
C CYS A 165 -3.07 -6.24 15.06
N ARG A 166 -2.23 -7.28 15.21
CA ARG A 166 -2.67 -8.68 15.14
C ARG A 166 -3.66 -9.04 16.25
N SER A 167 -3.53 -8.37 17.41
CA SER A 167 -4.23 -8.75 18.64
C SER A 167 -5.49 -7.93 18.91
N THR A 168 -5.54 -6.66 18.47
CA THR A 168 -6.62 -5.72 18.82
C THR A 168 -7.57 -5.41 17.67
N PHE A 169 -7.16 -5.58 16.39
CA PHE A 169 -8.05 -5.27 15.28
C PHE A 169 -9.16 -6.31 15.13
N GLY A 170 -10.39 -5.88 15.41
CA GLY A 170 -11.61 -6.69 15.26
C GLY A 170 -11.73 -7.83 16.27
N ARG A 171 -10.96 -7.79 17.36
CA ARG A 171 -10.91 -8.84 18.40
C ARG A 171 -10.63 -8.22 19.76
N THR A 172 -11.23 -8.79 20.80
CA THR A 172 -10.77 -8.54 22.16
C THR A 172 -9.53 -9.40 22.42
N PRO A 173 -8.37 -8.80 22.70
CA PRO A 173 -7.16 -9.55 23.03
C PRO A 173 -7.34 -10.36 24.33
N LYS A 174 -6.56 -11.43 24.49
CA LYS A 174 -6.51 -12.17 25.76
C LYS A 174 -5.80 -11.31 26.83
N PRO A 175 -6.13 -11.45 28.13
CA PRO A 175 -5.50 -10.66 29.19
C PRO A 175 -3.96 -10.73 29.20
N SER A 176 -3.38 -11.89 28.92
CA SER A 176 -1.91 -12.05 28.82
C SER A 176 -1.30 -11.24 27.67
N VAL A 177 -2.02 -11.13 26.55
CA VAL A 177 -1.60 -10.35 25.38
C VAL A 177 -1.80 -8.86 25.63
N GLU A 178 -2.89 -8.46 26.30
CA GLU A 178 -3.08 -7.08 26.75
C GLU A 178 -1.95 -6.61 27.64
N GLN A 179 -1.59 -7.42 28.64
CA GLN A 179 -0.48 -7.12 29.54
C GLN A 179 0.84 -7.00 28.76
N GLN A 180 1.09 -7.88 27.80
CA GLN A 180 2.27 -7.79 26.94
C GLN A 180 2.29 -6.49 26.11
N ILE A 181 1.15 -6.11 25.50
CA ILE A 181 1.02 -4.86 24.74
C ILE A 181 1.32 -3.66 25.64
N LEU A 182 0.77 -3.62 26.86
CA LEU A 182 1.00 -2.54 27.81
C LEU A 182 2.47 -2.46 28.24
N LEU A 183 3.10 -3.60 28.51
CA LEU A 183 4.53 -3.66 28.88
C LEU A 183 5.43 -3.15 27.75
N GLU A 184 5.21 -3.62 26.51
CA GLU A 184 5.98 -3.16 25.36
C GLU A 184 5.72 -1.68 25.05
N HIS A 185 4.47 -1.24 25.17
CA HIS A 185 4.12 0.18 25.01
C HIS A 185 4.85 1.06 26.03
N MET A 186 4.85 0.66 27.30
CA MET A 186 5.58 1.37 28.35
C MET A 186 7.07 1.34 28.08
N ARG A 187 7.66 0.19 27.74
CA ARG A 187 9.10 0.06 27.42
C ARG A 187 9.51 1.03 26.30
N LEU A 188 8.75 1.04 25.20
CA LEU A 188 8.99 1.93 24.05
C LEU A 188 8.82 3.39 24.44
N SER A 189 7.73 3.73 25.14
CA SER A 189 7.49 5.09 25.62
C SER A 189 8.64 5.62 26.47
N HIS A 190 9.11 4.83 27.45
CA HIS A 190 10.24 5.22 28.30
C HIS A 190 11.54 5.32 27.52
N THR A 191 11.81 4.37 26.62
CA THR A 191 13.03 4.34 25.82
C THR A 191 13.12 5.57 24.92
N LEU A 192 12.05 5.85 24.16
CA LEU A 192 12.01 6.97 23.21
C LEU A 192 11.96 8.32 23.94
N ASN A 193 11.27 8.42 25.07
CA ASN A 193 11.29 9.63 25.90
C ASN A 193 12.68 9.90 26.50
N LYS A 194 13.39 8.86 26.99
CA LYS A 194 14.77 9.01 27.50
C LYS A 194 15.73 9.52 26.42
N GLN A 195 15.51 9.11 25.17
CA GLN A 195 16.26 9.58 24.01
C GLN A 195 15.75 10.91 23.44
N ARG A 196 14.71 11.51 24.04
CA ARG A 196 14.05 12.75 23.59
C ARG A 196 13.60 12.72 22.13
N ARG A 197 13.13 11.55 21.69
CA ARG A 197 12.59 11.35 20.32
C ARG A 197 11.32 12.14 20.11
N LEU A 198 11.16 12.66 18.90
CA LEU A 198 10.00 13.41 18.45
C LEU A 198 9.47 12.86 17.11
N PRO A 199 8.15 12.60 16.99
CA PRO A 199 7.16 12.64 18.07
C PRO A 199 7.40 11.59 19.15
N CYS A 200 6.81 11.77 20.34
CA CYS A 200 6.91 10.76 21.37
C CYS A 200 6.09 9.52 20.97
N PHE A 201 6.41 8.35 21.55
CA PHE A 201 5.80 7.09 21.13
C PHE A 201 4.27 7.08 21.21
N PRO A 202 3.61 7.59 22.28
CA PRO A 202 2.16 7.70 22.32
C PRO A 202 1.55 8.47 21.16
N GLN A 203 2.19 9.55 20.69
CA GLN A 203 1.71 10.34 19.55
C GLN A 203 1.78 9.54 18.25
N ILE A 204 2.87 8.80 18.05
CA ILE A 204 3.05 7.92 16.88
C ILE A 204 2.03 6.79 16.91
N ASP A 205 1.92 6.07 18.02
CA ASP A 205 0.99 4.95 18.17
C ASP A 205 -0.47 5.36 17.98
N LEU A 206 -0.89 6.45 18.62
CA LEU A 206 -2.23 7.03 18.48
C LEU A 206 -2.52 7.30 17.00
N THR A 207 -1.66 8.07 16.34
CA THR A 207 -1.88 8.50 14.95
C THR A 207 -1.87 7.31 14.00
N PHE A 208 -0.92 6.39 14.16
CA PHE A 208 -0.79 5.20 13.34
C PHE A 208 -2.04 4.31 13.42
N ARG A 209 -2.47 3.95 14.64
CA ARG A 209 -3.66 3.11 14.84
C ARG A 209 -4.94 3.83 14.41
N ALA A 210 -5.03 5.15 14.57
CA ALA A 210 -6.17 5.94 14.13
C ALA A 210 -6.30 5.95 12.60
N ILE A 211 -5.19 6.12 11.86
CA ILE A 211 -5.16 5.99 10.38
C ILE A 211 -5.64 4.60 9.97
N LEU A 212 -5.10 3.54 10.59
CA LEU A 212 -5.51 2.17 10.26
C LEU A 212 -7.01 1.93 10.49
N HIS A 213 -7.58 2.51 11.55
CA HIS A 213 -8.98 2.32 11.89
C HIS A 213 -9.93 3.12 10.98
N GLU A 214 -9.66 4.41 10.84
CA GLU A 214 -10.55 5.35 10.14
C GLU A 214 -10.37 5.30 8.63
N LYS A 215 -9.12 5.22 8.15
CA LYS A 215 -8.78 5.32 6.72
C LYS A 215 -8.57 3.96 6.06
N ARG A 216 -8.13 2.97 6.82
CA ARG A 216 -7.92 1.57 6.37
C ARG A 216 -7.07 1.47 5.08
N PRO A 217 -5.93 2.17 4.99
CA PRO A 217 -5.12 2.15 3.77
C PRO A 217 -4.50 0.76 3.53
N PRO A 218 -4.09 0.44 2.28
CA PRO A 218 -3.30 -0.75 1.99
C PRO A 218 -1.97 -0.78 2.75
N PHE A 219 -1.34 0.38 2.92
CA PHE A 219 -0.11 0.54 3.69
C PHE A 219 0.00 1.91 4.37
N ILE A 220 0.92 2.02 5.34
CA ILE A 220 1.32 3.28 6.00
C ILE A 220 2.85 3.33 6.02
N VAL A 221 3.44 4.51 5.82
CA VAL A 221 4.88 4.70 5.92
C VAL A 221 5.23 5.40 7.24
N LEU A 222 6.15 4.81 8.00
CA LEU A 222 6.82 5.46 9.11
C LEU A 222 8.21 5.91 8.64
N PHE A 223 8.33 7.21 8.37
CA PHE A 223 9.51 7.81 7.78
C PHE A 223 10.46 8.33 8.86
N SER A 224 11.70 7.85 8.88
CA SER A 224 12.75 8.42 9.72
C SER A 224 13.65 9.33 8.92
N HIS A 225 13.80 10.58 9.36
CA HIS A 225 14.72 11.53 8.73
C HIS A 225 16.17 11.40 9.23
N GLN A 226 16.46 10.41 10.08
CA GLN A 226 17.82 10.14 10.55
C GLN A 226 18.59 9.36 9.49
N ALA A 227 19.71 9.89 9.02
CA ALA A 227 20.55 9.25 7.98
C ALA A 227 21.11 7.88 8.38
N THR A 228 21.15 7.56 9.67
CA THR A 228 21.60 6.26 10.21
C THR A 228 20.46 5.27 10.44
N SER A 229 19.23 5.67 10.10
CA SER A 229 18.02 4.86 10.23
C SER A 229 17.49 4.46 8.87
N TYR A 230 16.37 3.76 8.88
CA TYR A 230 15.58 3.43 7.69
C TYR A 230 14.13 3.81 7.95
N SER A 231 13.37 3.98 6.88
CA SER A 231 11.91 4.17 6.91
C SER A 231 11.20 2.85 6.68
N GLN A 232 10.10 2.60 7.38
CA GLN A 232 9.37 1.34 7.33
C GLN A 232 8.01 1.51 6.64
N ILE A 233 7.74 0.67 5.65
CA ILE A 233 6.40 0.51 5.08
C ILE A 233 5.69 -0.60 5.84
N PHE A 234 4.49 -0.31 6.35
CA PHE A 234 3.62 -1.25 7.04
C PHE A 234 2.45 -1.64 6.14
N PHE A 235 2.39 -2.90 5.71
CA PHE A 235 1.29 -3.41 4.90
C PHE A 235 0.18 -3.96 5.80
N THR A 236 -1.06 -3.57 5.54
CA THR A 236 -2.20 -4.05 6.33
C THR A 236 -2.55 -5.51 6.05
N ASN A 237 -2.14 -6.01 4.87
CA ASN A 237 -2.36 -7.39 4.44
C ASN A 237 -1.19 -7.91 3.59
N LYS A 238 -0.90 -9.23 3.65
CA LYS A 238 0.14 -9.88 2.83
C LYS A 238 -0.09 -9.71 1.33
N MET A 239 -1.34 -9.61 0.88
CA MET A 239 -1.65 -9.44 -0.53
C MET A 239 -1.34 -8.04 -1.07
N PHE A 240 -1.13 -7.06 -0.20
CA PHE A 240 -0.72 -5.70 -0.59
C PHE A 240 0.79 -5.58 -0.75
N VAL A 241 1.54 -6.65 -0.44
CA VAL A 241 2.99 -6.66 -0.55
C VAL A 241 3.40 -6.91 -2.00
N PRO A 242 4.37 -6.15 -2.53
CA PRO A 242 4.98 -6.41 -3.81
C PRO A 242 5.53 -7.82 -3.98
N ALA A 243 5.46 -8.33 -5.22
CA ALA A 243 5.96 -9.65 -5.57
C ALA A 243 7.49 -9.65 -5.69
N GLU A 244 8.14 -10.58 -4.99
CA GLU A 244 9.61 -10.67 -4.93
C GLU A 244 10.26 -10.83 -6.30
N ASP A 245 9.63 -11.58 -7.19
CA ASP A 245 10.11 -11.87 -8.54
C ASP A 245 10.29 -10.63 -9.43
N ILE A 246 9.56 -9.55 -9.15
CA ILE A 246 9.70 -8.27 -9.85
C ILE A 246 10.70 -7.36 -9.15
N PHE A 247 10.63 -7.31 -7.82
CA PHE A 247 11.30 -6.26 -7.04
C PHE A 247 12.55 -6.71 -6.31
N TYR A 248 13.03 -7.95 -6.50
CA TYR A 248 14.22 -8.45 -5.80
C TYR A 248 15.46 -7.57 -6.02
N ASP A 249 15.63 -7.02 -7.22
CA ASP A 249 16.74 -6.13 -7.58
C ASP A 249 16.33 -4.66 -7.66
N PHE A 250 15.17 -4.32 -7.08
CA PHE A 250 14.73 -2.93 -6.98
C PHE A 250 15.82 -2.10 -6.29
N PRO A 251 16.11 -0.87 -6.78
CA PRO A 251 17.18 -0.06 -6.23
C PRO A 251 17.03 0.14 -4.73
N SER A 252 18.14 0.00 -4.04
CA SER A 252 18.29 0.32 -2.63
C SER A 252 19.50 1.23 -2.50
N GLY A 253 19.37 2.27 -1.69
CA GLY A 253 20.49 3.15 -1.40
C GLY A 253 20.09 4.24 -0.43
N CYS A 254 21.10 4.93 0.07
CA CYS A 254 20.92 6.22 0.72
C CYS A 254 21.77 7.25 -0.03
N PRO A 255 21.40 8.54 0.01
CA PRO A 255 22.13 9.60 -0.71
C PRO A 255 23.54 9.88 -0.17
N ASN A 256 24.01 9.09 0.80
CA ASN A 256 25.34 9.24 1.38
C ASN A 256 26.38 8.53 0.49
N PRO A 257 27.27 9.26 -0.21
CA PRO A 257 28.27 8.66 -1.12
C PRO A 257 29.33 7.85 -0.39
N SER A 258 29.48 8.02 0.93
CA SER A 258 30.39 7.23 1.76
C SER A 258 29.77 5.94 2.29
N CYS A 259 28.54 5.60 1.90
CA CYS A 259 27.89 4.40 2.37
C CYS A 259 28.36 3.17 1.60
N THR A 260 29.04 2.27 2.30
CA THR A 260 29.61 1.02 1.74
C THR A 260 28.80 -0.23 2.11
N GLU A 261 27.67 -0.05 2.82
CA GLU A 261 26.79 -1.14 3.29
C GLU A 261 25.43 -1.10 2.61
N ASP A 262 24.62 -2.15 2.79
CA ASP A 262 23.18 -2.25 2.42
C ASP A 262 22.34 -1.16 3.13
N CYS A 263 22.54 0.08 2.70
CA CYS A 263 21.86 1.26 3.21
C CYS A 263 20.53 1.39 2.51
N GLU A 264 19.45 1.14 3.23
CA GLU A 264 18.10 1.35 2.75
C GLU A 264 17.50 2.54 3.49
N MET A 265 17.29 3.64 2.79
CA MET A 265 16.57 4.79 3.33
C MET A 265 15.09 4.45 3.60
N ILE A 266 14.52 3.58 2.77
CA ILE A 266 13.21 2.97 2.93
C ILE A 266 13.35 1.46 2.72
N ARG A 267 12.85 0.66 3.68
CA ARG A 267 12.81 -0.80 3.57
C ARG A 267 11.70 -1.22 2.62
N PHE A 268 11.99 -1.15 1.32
CA PHE A 268 11.11 -1.68 0.29
C PHE A 268 11.12 -3.23 0.35
N PRO A 269 9.97 -3.91 0.26
CA PRO A 269 9.88 -5.36 0.46
C PRO A 269 10.35 -6.16 -0.76
N ARG A 270 11.65 -6.08 -1.06
CA ARG A 270 12.30 -6.77 -2.19
C ARG A 270 12.15 -8.29 -2.13
N ARG A 271 12.09 -8.86 -0.92
CA ARG A 271 11.89 -10.30 -0.65
C ARG A 271 10.42 -10.68 -0.41
N GLY A 272 9.51 -9.91 -1.00
CA GLY A 272 8.07 -10.13 -0.91
C GLY A 272 7.54 -10.14 0.52
N ALA A 273 6.53 -10.98 0.77
CA ALA A 273 5.79 -11.02 2.04
C ALA A 273 6.65 -11.40 3.26
N GLU A 274 7.75 -12.14 3.06
CA GLU A 274 8.66 -12.55 4.14
C GLU A 274 9.60 -11.41 4.55
N GLY A 275 9.98 -10.53 3.61
CA GLY A 275 10.75 -9.31 3.90
C GLY A 275 9.91 -8.12 4.36
N ALA A 276 8.57 -8.21 4.29
CA ALA A 276 7.68 -7.09 4.55
C ALA A 276 7.20 -6.98 6.01
N ALA A 277 7.02 -5.75 6.50
CA ALA A 277 6.33 -5.52 7.77
C ALA A 277 4.80 -5.61 7.57
N VAL A 278 4.26 -6.83 7.68
CA VAL A 278 2.82 -7.08 7.52
C VAL A 278 2.10 -7.13 8.87
N LEU A 279 1.14 -6.21 9.07
CA LEU A 279 0.34 -6.10 10.30
C LEU A 279 -0.65 -7.26 10.49
N SER A 280 -1.04 -7.91 9.39
CA SER A 280 -1.97 -9.06 9.37
C SER A 280 -3.32 -8.76 10.04
N MET A 281 -3.92 -7.62 9.67
CA MET A 281 -5.21 -7.19 10.20
C MET A 281 -6.32 -8.14 9.74
N LYS A 282 -7.02 -8.77 10.70
CA LYS A 282 -8.20 -9.58 10.40
C LYS A 282 -9.40 -8.66 10.25
N LYS A 283 -9.79 -8.34 9.01
CA LYS A 283 -11.10 -7.73 8.74
C LYS A 283 -12.19 -8.67 9.24
N GLY A 284 -13.07 -8.19 10.11
CA GLY A 284 -14.23 -8.94 10.58
C GLY A 284 -15.07 -9.40 9.37
N GLY A 285 -15.01 -10.70 9.07
CA GLY A 285 -15.90 -11.38 8.13
C GLY A 285 -15.33 -11.74 6.75
N LYS A 286 -14.60 -10.84 6.07
CA LYS A 286 -14.11 -11.13 4.70
C LYS A 286 -12.60 -11.06 4.63
N ARG A 287 -11.95 -12.22 4.39
CA ARG A 287 -10.54 -12.26 3.97
C ARG A 287 -10.40 -11.36 2.76
N ALA A 288 -9.47 -10.42 2.79
CA ALA A 288 -9.09 -9.72 1.58
C ALA A 288 -8.72 -10.81 0.56
N LYS A 289 -9.39 -10.81 -0.59
CA LYS A 289 -9.07 -11.68 -1.74
C LYS A 289 -8.85 -10.75 -2.92
N ALA A 290 -7.82 -11.03 -3.70
CA ALA A 290 -7.66 -10.39 -5.00
C ALA A 290 -8.90 -10.70 -5.84
N ARG A 291 -9.45 -9.67 -6.48
CA ARG A 291 -10.57 -9.76 -7.40
C ARG A 291 -10.03 -9.70 -8.81
N GLU A 292 -10.60 -10.47 -9.73
CA GLU A 292 -10.31 -10.31 -11.15
C GLU A 292 -11.35 -9.33 -11.71
N MET A 293 -10.95 -8.10 -12.00
CA MET A 293 -11.86 -7.04 -12.46
C MET A 293 -11.73 -6.81 -13.97
N CYS A 294 -12.77 -6.23 -14.58
CA CYS A 294 -12.65 -5.65 -15.93
C CYS A 294 -11.53 -4.60 -15.97
N ASN A 295 -10.70 -4.60 -17.01
CA ASN A 295 -9.53 -3.71 -17.09
C ASN A 295 -9.87 -2.23 -17.19
N TRP A 296 -10.99 -1.89 -17.86
CA TRP A 296 -11.48 -0.51 -17.87
C TRP A 296 -11.78 -0.03 -16.44
N ILE A 297 -11.13 1.05 -16.03
CA ILE A 297 -11.02 1.46 -14.64
C ILE A 297 -12.36 1.87 -14.01
N ASP A 298 -13.26 2.45 -14.79
CA ASP A 298 -14.58 2.90 -14.34
C ASP A 298 -15.61 1.75 -14.26
N CYS A 299 -15.25 0.55 -14.74
CA CYS A 299 -16.10 -0.63 -14.63
C CYS A 299 -16.02 -1.22 -13.21
N THR A 300 -17.10 -1.77 -12.69
CA THR A 300 -17.10 -2.48 -11.39
C THR A 300 -17.33 -3.99 -11.52
N VAL A 301 -17.37 -4.52 -12.76
CA VAL A 301 -17.58 -5.95 -13.02
C VAL A 301 -16.40 -6.77 -12.50
N CYS A 302 -16.72 -7.74 -11.64
CA CYS A 302 -15.81 -8.69 -11.02
C CYS A 302 -16.09 -10.10 -11.56
N PHE A 303 -15.09 -10.76 -12.13
CA PHE A 303 -15.22 -12.12 -12.67
C PHE A 303 -15.11 -13.23 -11.61
N SER A 304 -14.73 -12.87 -10.37
CA SER A 304 -14.41 -13.82 -9.29
C SER A 304 -15.50 -14.03 -8.23
N GLU A 305 -16.66 -13.39 -8.36
CA GLU A 305 -17.66 -13.29 -7.28
C GLU A 305 -18.63 -14.49 -7.17
N GLU A 306 -18.48 -15.55 -7.97
CA GLU A 306 -19.48 -16.61 -8.14
C GLU A 306 -19.34 -17.88 -7.26
N LEU A 307 -18.59 -17.85 -6.14
CA LEU A 307 -18.39 -19.04 -5.28
C LEU A 307 -18.91 -18.93 -3.84
N LEU A 308 -19.68 -17.90 -3.48
CA LEU A 308 -20.11 -17.69 -2.08
C LEU A 308 -21.62 -17.51 -1.88
N VAL A 309 -22.45 -17.96 -2.83
CA VAL A 309 -23.87 -18.16 -2.57
C VAL A 309 -24.06 -19.64 -2.19
N GLU A 310 -24.65 -19.87 -1.03
CA GLU A 310 -25.06 -21.15 -0.43
C GLU A 310 -24.01 -21.95 0.38
N THR A 311 -23.77 -21.51 1.63
CA THR A 311 -23.62 -22.44 2.78
C THR A 311 -23.89 -21.73 4.13
N ALA A 312 -24.76 -20.72 4.12
CA ALA A 312 -25.23 -20.07 5.34
C ALA A 312 -26.75 -19.93 5.28
N SER A 313 -27.45 -21.08 5.34
CA SER A 313 -28.81 -21.12 5.86
C SER A 313 -29.02 -22.50 6.49
N GLU A 314 -28.79 -22.58 7.79
CA GLU A 314 -29.26 -23.67 8.62
C GLU A 314 -30.80 -23.63 8.66
N GLY A 315 -31.43 -24.78 8.38
CA GLY A 315 -32.73 -25.18 8.92
C GLY A 315 -33.98 -24.46 8.42
N SER A 316 -34.57 -24.95 7.33
CA SER A 316 -36.05 -25.03 7.25
C SER A 316 -36.47 -26.07 6.22
N GLU A 317 -37.05 -27.17 6.70
CA GLU A 317 -37.70 -28.19 5.87
C GLU A 317 -39.00 -27.61 5.30
N GLY A 318 -39.03 -27.37 4.00
CA GLY A 318 -40.20 -26.86 3.30
C GLY A 318 -40.17 -27.28 1.84
N SER A 319 -40.76 -28.44 1.57
CA SER A 319 -41.01 -29.00 0.23
C SER A 319 -41.82 -28.04 -0.64
N GLN A 320 -41.31 -27.71 -1.83
CA GLN A 320 -42.13 -27.55 -3.05
C GLN A 320 -41.28 -27.52 -4.32
N CYS A 321 -41.74 -28.31 -5.29
CA CYS A 321 -41.22 -28.44 -6.65
C CYS A 321 -41.43 -27.17 -7.49
N GLY A 322 -40.49 -26.89 -8.40
CA GLY A 322 -40.64 -25.87 -9.43
C GLY A 322 -39.40 -25.75 -10.30
N GLU A 323 -39.43 -26.41 -11.45
CA GLU A 323 -38.44 -26.38 -12.53
C GLU A 323 -38.30 -24.96 -13.09
N ASP A 324 -37.11 -24.35 -12.98
CA ASP A 324 -36.34 -23.73 -14.07
C ASP A 324 -35.04 -23.13 -13.51
N ALA A 325 -34.11 -23.99 -13.10
CA ALA A 325 -32.76 -23.59 -12.71
C ALA A 325 -31.96 -23.31 -13.99
N GLY A 326 -32.26 -22.18 -14.64
CA GLY A 326 -31.48 -21.67 -15.76
C GLY A 326 -30.00 -21.60 -15.36
N LEU A 327 -29.19 -22.49 -15.95
CA LEU A 327 -27.74 -22.46 -15.90
C LEU A 327 -27.30 -21.05 -16.30
N LYS A 328 -27.01 -20.20 -15.30
CA LYS A 328 -26.39 -18.89 -15.54
C LYS A 328 -25.04 -19.19 -16.18
N SER A 329 -24.99 -19.03 -17.50
CA SER A 329 -23.76 -19.16 -18.28
C SER A 329 -22.73 -18.25 -17.64
N LYS A 330 -21.67 -18.87 -17.08
CA LYS A 330 -20.60 -18.18 -16.37
C LYS A 330 -20.08 -17.07 -17.27
N PHE A 331 -20.20 -15.83 -16.82
CA PHE A 331 -19.74 -14.69 -17.60
C PHE A 331 -18.21 -14.64 -17.59
N LEU A 332 -17.58 -15.33 -18.54
CA LEU A 332 -16.13 -15.58 -18.52
C LEU A 332 -15.27 -14.39 -18.93
N GLY A 333 -15.86 -13.25 -19.33
CA GLY A 333 -15.14 -12.08 -19.84
C GLY A 333 -14.36 -12.33 -21.13
N GLN A 334 -14.06 -11.26 -21.86
CA GLN A 334 -13.24 -11.31 -23.08
C GLN A 334 -11.80 -10.94 -22.76
N VAL A 335 -10.88 -11.88 -22.96
CA VAL A 335 -9.44 -11.61 -22.86
C VAL A 335 -8.96 -10.94 -24.15
N CYS A 336 -8.05 -9.98 -24.05
CA CYS A 336 -7.45 -9.38 -25.24
C CYS A 336 -6.74 -10.45 -26.09
N SER A 337 -7.17 -10.61 -27.34
CA SER A 337 -6.65 -11.62 -28.26
C SER A 337 -5.16 -11.44 -28.60
N ARG A 338 -4.65 -10.20 -28.51
CA ARG A 338 -3.25 -9.88 -28.84
C ARG A 338 -2.29 -10.16 -27.68
N CYS A 339 -2.48 -9.51 -26.54
CA CYS A 339 -1.55 -9.62 -25.41
C CYS A 339 -1.90 -10.72 -24.42
N LYS A 340 -3.18 -11.10 -24.33
CA LYS A 340 -3.71 -12.05 -23.34
C LYS A 340 -3.53 -11.63 -21.87
N LEU A 341 -3.16 -10.38 -21.60
CA LEU A 341 -2.86 -9.89 -20.25
C LEU A 341 -4.07 -9.28 -19.54
N VAL A 342 -4.99 -8.67 -20.29
CA VAL A 342 -6.14 -7.93 -19.76
C VAL A 342 -7.45 -8.57 -20.19
N LYS A 343 -8.49 -8.33 -19.38
CA LYS A 343 -9.81 -8.93 -19.51
C LYS A 343 -10.89 -7.85 -19.41
N TYR A 344 -11.89 -7.93 -20.29
CA TYR A 344 -12.98 -6.97 -20.36
C TYR A 344 -14.32 -7.68 -20.23
N CYS A 345 -15.32 -7.00 -19.67
CA CYS A 345 -16.68 -7.52 -19.68
C CYS A 345 -17.46 -7.19 -20.96
N SER A 346 -16.91 -6.39 -21.88
CA SER A 346 -17.50 -6.19 -23.20
C SER A 346 -16.49 -5.60 -24.20
N PRO A 347 -16.74 -5.70 -25.52
CA PRO A 347 -15.96 -5.02 -26.54
C PRO A 347 -15.94 -3.49 -26.38
N GLU A 348 -17.02 -2.89 -25.86
CA GLU A 348 -17.12 -1.45 -25.62
C GLU A 348 -16.13 -1.00 -24.56
N HIS A 349 -15.97 -1.76 -23.47
CA HIS A 349 -14.98 -1.46 -22.43
C HIS A 349 -13.55 -1.59 -22.96
N GLN A 350 -13.29 -2.57 -23.84
CA GLN A 350 -12.01 -2.66 -24.53
C GLN A 350 -11.76 -1.42 -25.40
N LYS A 351 -12.78 -0.91 -26.09
CA LYS A 351 -12.67 0.30 -26.93
C LYS A 351 -12.38 1.55 -26.09
N MET A 352 -13.03 1.70 -24.93
CA MET A 352 -12.80 2.83 -24.02
C MET A 352 -11.39 2.81 -23.40
N ASP A 353 -10.90 1.62 -23.07
CA ASP A 353 -9.55 1.42 -22.51
C ASP A 353 -8.44 1.39 -23.59
N TRP A 354 -8.80 1.40 -24.87
CA TRP A 354 -7.86 1.09 -25.95
C TRP A 354 -6.70 2.08 -26.05
N ASP A 355 -6.96 3.36 -25.80
CA ASP A 355 -5.94 4.40 -25.89
C ASP A 355 -4.82 4.20 -24.86
N GLU A 356 -5.15 3.72 -23.67
CA GLU A 356 -4.16 3.35 -22.66
C GLU A 356 -3.53 1.99 -22.98
N HIS A 357 -4.37 0.97 -23.20
CA HIS A 357 -3.92 -0.41 -23.36
C HIS A 357 -2.99 -0.59 -24.59
N LYS A 358 -3.23 0.11 -25.70
CA LYS A 358 -2.39 -0.01 -26.91
C LYS A 358 -0.92 0.35 -26.68
N ARG A 359 -0.60 1.11 -25.60
CA ARG A 359 0.78 1.44 -25.19
C ARG A 359 1.57 0.20 -24.76
N VAL A 360 0.89 -0.77 -24.13
CA VAL A 360 1.51 -2.02 -23.63
C VAL A 360 1.05 -3.29 -24.33
N CYS A 361 0.04 -3.23 -25.19
CA CYS A 361 -0.49 -4.37 -25.93
C CYS A 361 0.52 -4.92 -26.96
N VAL A 362 1.26 -5.96 -26.57
CA VAL A 362 2.21 -6.69 -27.43
C VAL A 362 1.86 -8.17 -27.48
N LYS A 363 2.16 -8.85 -28.60
CA LYS A 363 1.95 -10.29 -28.73
C LYS A 363 2.98 -11.01 -27.83
N PRO A 364 2.58 -11.97 -26.98
CA PRO A 364 3.53 -12.77 -26.21
C PRO A 364 4.54 -13.42 -27.14
N VAL A 365 5.82 -13.40 -26.75
CA VAL A 365 6.86 -14.18 -27.43
C VAL A 365 6.60 -15.64 -27.04
N ALA A 366 6.33 -16.49 -28.04
CA ALA A 366 6.01 -17.90 -27.84
C ALA A 366 7.24 -18.73 -27.49
#